data_AF-A0A849TC25-F1
#
_entry.id   AF-A0A849TC25-F1
#
_cell.length_a   1.000
_cell.length_b   1.000
_cell.length_c   1.000
_cell.angle_alpha   90.00
_cell.angle_beta   90.00
_cell.angle_gamma   90.00
#
_symmetry.space_group_name_H-M   'P 1'
#
loop_
_entity.id
_entity.type
_entity.pdbx_description
1 polymer ?
#
loop_
_entity_poly.entity_id
_entity_poly.type
_entity_poly.pdbx_seq_one_letter_code
_entity_poly.pdbx_strand_id
1 'polypeptide(L)'
;MSPLGEHFPAELLRPRIEAALKPGCVVKLLVKFPEKTKEKFLVLVADDDPEYLTFIVNSNINPFIANKPHLLQCQVAIDAASHNFLDHDSHIACHDVLPMKREEVIKSLMTNPAGIIGNVSPDVRGQIAAAVKFAKTIDKDKKNRIIAAMVG
;
A
#
# COMPACT_ATOMS: atom_id res chain seq x y z
N MET A 1 30.61 -25.29 7.14
CA MET A 1 29.77 -24.32 7.86
C MET A 1 28.60 -23.97 6.96
N SER A 2 27.42 -24.52 7.24
CA SER A 2 26.20 -24.15 6.51
C SER A 2 25.79 -22.73 6.94
N PRO A 3 25.31 -21.86 6.03
CA PRO A 3 24.84 -20.54 6.42
C PRO A 3 23.61 -20.69 7.29
N LEU A 4 23.62 -20.07 8.47
CA LEU A 4 22.58 -20.12 9.50
C LEU A 4 21.25 -19.43 9.11
N GLY A 5 20.97 -19.25 7.81
CA GLY A 5 19.90 -18.36 7.32
C GLY A 5 18.88 -18.98 6.37
N GLU A 6 19.05 -20.23 5.95
CA GLU A 6 18.15 -20.84 4.97
C GLU A 6 17.12 -21.71 5.68
N HIS A 7 15.85 -21.29 5.60
CA HIS A 7 14.65 -21.91 6.18
C HIS A 7 14.31 -21.47 7.61
N PHE A 8 13.82 -20.23 7.76
CA PHE A 8 12.86 -19.97 8.84
C PHE A 8 11.63 -20.87 8.61
N PRO A 9 11.18 -21.64 9.62
CA PRO A 9 9.96 -22.42 9.51
C PRO A 9 8.79 -21.52 9.09
N ALA A 10 7.95 -21.99 8.16
CA ALA A 10 6.75 -21.27 7.72
C ALA A 10 5.86 -20.85 8.89
N GLU A 11 5.84 -21.67 9.95
CA GLU A 11 5.13 -21.46 11.22
C GLU A 11 5.60 -20.20 11.98
N LEU A 12 6.86 -19.80 11.82
CA LEU A 12 7.41 -18.57 12.43
C LEU A 12 7.34 -17.37 11.47
N LEU A 13 7.28 -17.61 10.16
CA LEU A 13 7.23 -16.53 9.16
C LEU A 13 5.86 -15.89 9.05
N ARG A 14 4.79 -16.69 8.97
CA ARG A 14 3.43 -16.17 8.78
C ARG A 14 3.01 -15.20 9.90
N PRO A 15 3.16 -15.53 11.20
CA PRO A 15 2.80 -14.59 12.27
C PRO A 15 3.59 -13.28 12.21
N ARG A 16 4.87 -13.33 11.79
CA ARG A 16 5.70 -12.11 11.62
C ARG A 16 5.22 -11.24 10.47
N ILE A 17 4.83 -11.85 9.34
CA ILE A 17 4.23 -11.14 8.20
C ILE A 17 2.91 -10.50 8.63
N GLU A 18 2.02 -11.27 9.25
CA GLU A 18 0.71 -10.77 9.70
C GLU A 18 0.85 -9.63 10.73
N ALA A 19 1.84 -9.70 11.63
CA ALA A 19 2.13 -8.63 12.58
C ALA A 19 2.64 -7.35 11.89
N ALA A 20 3.39 -7.47 10.79
CA ALA A 20 3.92 -6.34 10.04
C ALA A 20 2.88 -5.68 9.12
N LEU A 21 1.90 -6.44 8.64
CA LEU A 21 0.83 -5.97 7.75
C LEU A 21 -0.22 -5.16 8.51
N LYS A 22 0.13 -3.91 8.80
CA LYS A 22 -0.75 -2.92 9.43
C LYS A 22 -0.99 -1.74 8.51
N PRO A 23 -2.09 -1.00 8.70
CA PRO A 23 -2.30 0.24 7.96
C PRO A 23 -1.08 1.16 8.07
N GLY A 24 -0.62 1.69 6.93
CA GLY A 24 0.62 2.45 6.75
C GLY A 24 1.80 1.61 6.24
N CYS A 25 1.73 0.28 6.33
CA CYS A 25 2.75 -0.61 5.79
C CYS A 25 2.82 -0.49 4.26
N VAL A 26 4.03 -0.45 3.72
CA VAL A 26 4.31 -0.49 2.29
C VAL A 26 4.78 -1.88 1.92
N VAL A 27 4.12 -2.48 0.93
CA VAL A 27 4.51 -3.76 0.35
C VAL A 27 4.78 -3.62 -1.14
N LYS A 28 5.71 -4.39 -1.67
CA LYS A 28 5.99 -4.49 -3.10
C LYS A 28 5.46 -5.82 -3.61
N LEU A 29 4.42 -5.77 -4.45
CA LEU A 29 3.74 -6.95 -4.97
C LEU A 29 3.51 -6.84 -6.48
N LEU A 30 3.33 -7.99 -7.14
CA LEU A 30 2.88 -8.06 -8.53
C LEU A 30 1.39 -7.71 -8.59
N VAL A 31 1.06 -6.65 -9.31
CA VAL A 31 -0.31 -6.21 -9.57
C VAL A 31 -0.66 -6.47 -11.03
N LYS A 32 -1.78 -7.15 -11.26
CA LYS A 32 -2.30 -7.44 -12.60
C LYS A 32 -3.17 -6.28 -13.09
N PHE A 33 -2.73 -5.62 -14.15
CA PHE A 33 -3.51 -4.67 -14.92
C PHE A 33 -4.05 -5.35 -16.19
N PRO A 34 -5.07 -4.79 -16.87
CA PRO A 34 -5.68 -5.42 -18.05
C PRO A 34 -4.68 -5.86 -19.13
N GLU A 35 -3.64 -5.05 -19.36
CA GLU A 35 -2.67 -5.30 -20.44
C GLU A 35 -1.34 -5.91 -19.94
N LYS A 36 -1.06 -5.88 -18.64
CA LYS A 36 0.24 -6.27 -18.09
C LYS A 36 0.22 -6.50 -16.58
N THR A 37 1.11 -7.37 -16.12
CA THR A 37 1.43 -7.49 -14.69
C THR A 37 2.70 -6.71 -14.40
N LYS A 38 2.71 -5.93 -13.31
CA LYS A 38 3.87 -5.14 -12.90
C LYS A 38 4.05 -5.19 -11.40
N GLU A 39 5.29 -5.15 -10.94
CA GLU A 39 5.58 -4.86 -9.55
C GLU A 39 5.19 -3.42 -9.21
N LYS A 40 4.50 -3.25 -8.09
CA LYS A 40 4.07 -1.96 -7.57
C LYS A 40 4.28 -1.90 -6.07
N PHE A 41 4.62 -0.72 -5.58
CA PHE A 41 4.48 -0.41 -4.16
C PHE A 41 3.01 -0.14 -3.86
N LEU A 42 2.52 -0.77 -2.81
CA LEU A 42 1.17 -0.67 -2.29
C LEU A 42 1.23 -0.23 -0.84
N VAL A 43 0.47 0.80 -0.49
CA VAL A 43 0.29 1.22 0.90
C VAL A 43 -0.96 0.52 1.44
N LEU A 44 -0.81 -0.31 2.48
CA LEU A 44 -1.95 -0.87 3.22
C LEU A 44 -2.67 0.29 3.93
N VAL A 45 -3.97 0.43 3.73
CA VAL A 45 -4.77 1.51 4.31
C VAL A 45 -5.93 1.04 5.18
N ALA A 46 -6.29 -0.24 5.09
CA ALA A 46 -7.12 -0.94 6.07
C ALA A 46 -6.80 -2.44 6.02
N ASP A 47 -6.94 -3.12 7.16
CA ASP A 47 -6.74 -4.56 7.31
C ASP A 47 -8.06 -5.31 7.48
N ASP A 48 -9.02 -5.01 6.61
CA ASP A 48 -10.32 -5.69 6.60
C ASP A 48 -10.16 -7.21 6.40
N ASP A 49 -11.15 -7.98 6.83
CA ASP A 49 -11.29 -9.40 6.50
C ASP A 49 -12.43 -9.54 5.49
N PRO A 50 -12.25 -10.22 4.34
CA PRO A 50 -11.10 -11.05 3.93
C PRO A 50 -10.02 -10.32 3.10
N GLU A 51 -10.01 -8.98 3.07
CA GLU A 51 -9.18 -8.19 2.14
C GLU A 51 -8.38 -7.08 2.83
N TYR A 52 -7.11 -6.93 2.46
CA TYR A 52 -6.41 -5.66 2.67
C TYR A 52 -6.92 -4.63 1.68
N LEU A 53 -7.23 -3.43 2.15
CA LEU A 53 -7.42 -2.28 1.27
C LEU A 53 -6.08 -1.61 1.05
N THR A 54 -5.73 -1.34 -0.21
CA THR A 54 -4.45 -0.73 -0.55
C THR A 54 -4.61 0.44 -1.51
N PHE A 55 -3.63 1.35 -1.49
CA PHE A 55 -3.45 2.34 -2.56
C PHE A 55 -2.14 2.09 -3.31
N ILE A 56 -2.19 2.31 -4.63
CA ILE A 56 -1.03 2.16 -5.50
C ILE A 56 -0.16 3.42 -5.43
N VAL A 57 1.15 3.23 -5.28
CA VAL A 57 2.15 4.27 -5.49
C VAL A 57 2.55 4.32 -6.97
N ASN A 58 2.52 5.51 -7.56
CA ASN A 58 2.90 5.76 -8.93
C ASN A 58 3.98 6.84 -9.00
N SER A 59 4.98 6.62 -9.86
CA SER A 59 6.04 7.59 -10.11
C SER A 59 5.54 8.91 -10.68
N ASN A 60 4.44 8.87 -11.44
CA ASN A 60 3.85 10.04 -12.07
C ASN A 60 2.32 9.98 -11.97
N ILE A 61 1.70 11.16 -11.89
CA ILE A 61 0.25 11.31 -12.00
C ILE A 61 -0.16 11.11 -13.45
N ASN A 62 -1.15 10.24 -13.70
CA ASN A 62 -1.68 10.02 -15.04
C ASN A 62 -2.32 11.32 -15.59
N PRO A 63 -2.11 11.71 -16.87
CA PRO A 63 -2.75 12.89 -17.46
C PRO A 63 -4.26 12.97 -17.29
N PHE A 64 -4.96 11.83 -17.32
CA PHE A 64 -6.40 11.77 -17.07
C PHE A 64 -6.77 12.25 -15.66
N ILE A 65 -5.96 11.91 -14.65
CA ILE A 65 -6.13 12.36 -13.27
C ILE A 65 -5.75 13.84 -13.16
N ALA A 66 -4.63 14.24 -13.77
CA ALA A 66 -4.14 15.62 -13.74
C ALA A 66 -5.18 16.62 -14.29
N ASN A 67 -5.93 16.23 -15.31
CA ASN A 67 -6.99 17.04 -15.92
C ASN A 67 -8.31 17.04 -15.14
N LYS A 68 -8.40 16.34 -14.01
CA LYS A 68 -9.61 16.21 -13.20
C LYS A 68 -9.34 16.67 -11.77
N PRO A 69 -9.68 17.92 -11.40
CA PRO A 69 -9.37 18.47 -10.08
C PRO A 69 -9.82 17.59 -8.91
N HIS A 70 -10.97 16.94 -9.05
CA HIS A 70 -11.50 16.07 -8.01
C HIS A 70 -10.71 14.77 -7.78
N LEU A 71 -9.98 14.28 -8.79
CA LEU A 71 -9.06 13.13 -8.66
C LEU A 71 -7.64 13.59 -8.31
N LEU A 72 -7.24 14.76 -8.82
CA LEU A 72 -5.92 15.34 -8.56
C LEU A 72 -5.72 15.65 -7.07
N GLN A 73 -6.74 16.20 -6.39
CA GLN A 73 -6.68 16.44 -4.94
C GLN A 73 -6.58 15.15 -4.11
N CYS A 74 -6.82 13.98 -4.72
CA CYS A 74 -6.66 12.68 -4.07
C CYS A 74 -5.26 12.08 -4.29
N GLN A 75 -4.35 12.78 -4.96
CA GLN A 75 -2.96 12.33 -5.14
C GLN A 75 -2.10 12.89 -4.01
N VAL A 76 -1.64 12.01 -3.12
CA VAL A 76 -0.75 12.39 -2.02
C VAL A 76 0.69 12.25 -2.50
N ALA A 77 1.49 13.31 -2.37
CA ALA A 77 2.90 13.27 -2.70
C ALA A 77 3.67 12.45 -1.65
N ILE A 78 4.65 11.68 -2.10
CA ILE A 78 5.57 10.95 -1.22
C ILE A 78 6.99 11.12 -1.79
N ASP A 79 7.88 11.65 -0.97
CA ASP A 79 9.24 12.00 -1.36
C ASP A 79 10.21 10.83 -1.13
N ALA A 80 11.21 10.72 -2.00
CA ALA A 80 12.26 9.72 -1.86
C ALA A 80 13.22 10.02 -0.69
N ALA A 81 13.36 11.30 -0.31
CA ALA A 81 14.26 11.71 0.76
C ALA A 81 13.87 11.13 2.13
N SER A 82 12.56 10.98 2.39
CA SER A 82 12.00 10.40 3.61
C SER A 82 11.67 8.92 3.48
N HIS A 83 11.76 8.35 2.27
CA HIS A 83 11.33 6.98 1.96
C HIS A 83 12.35 6.28 1.04
N ASN A 84 13.38 5.70 1.64
CA ASN A 84 14.53 5.06 0.95
C ASN A 84 14.18 3.94 -0.04
N PHE A 85 12.93 3.47 -0.06
CA PHE A 85 12.46 2.48 -1.02
C PHE A 85 12.03 3.08 -2.37
N LEU A 86 11.96 4.40 -2.46
CA LEU A 86 11.67 5.12 -3.68
C LEU A 86 12.98 5.58 -4.34
N ASP A 87 13.09 5.36 -5.65
CA ASP A 87 14.20 5.91 -6.44
C ASP A 87 14.00 7.40 -6.79
N HIS A 88 12.76 7.89 -6.66
CA HIS A 88 12.34 9.26 -6.98
C HIS A 88 10.98 9.55 -6.32
N ASP A 89 10.67 10.83 -6.18
CA ASP A 89 9.38 11.29 -5.68
C ASP A 89 8.23 10.67 -6.46
N SER A 90 7.17 10.32 -5.75
CA SER A 90 6.05 9.55 -6.27
C SER A 90 4.73 10.07 -5.70
N HIS A 91 3.64 9.42 -6.08
CA HIS A 91 2.29 9.81 -5.71
C HIS A 91 1.45 8.59 -5.33
N ILE A 92 0.74 8.68 -4.20
CA ILE A 92 -0.21 7.68 -3.73
C ILE A 92 -1.60 8.02 -4.27
N ALA A 93 -2.17 7.10 -5.05
CA ALA A 93 -3.47 7.28 -5.71
C ALA A 93 -4.65 7.01 -4.75
N CYS A 94 -4.92 7.94 -3.81
CA CYS A 94 -5.92 7.74 -2.75
C CYS A 94 -7.39 7.79 -3.20
N HIS A 95 -7.63 7.87 -4.52
CA HIS A 95 -8.97 7.81 -5.10
C HIS A 95 -9.38 6.38 -5.48
N ASP A 96 -8.43 5.46 -5.66
CA ASP A 96 -8.72 4.14 -6.21
C ASP A 96 -8.19 3.06 -5.27
N VAL A 97 -9.11 2.50 -4.47
CA VAL A 97 -8.78 1.40 -3.58
C VAL A 97 -8.54 0.16 -4.43
N LEU A 98 -7.39 -0.47 -4.25
CA LEU A 98 -7.10 -1.80 -4.76
C LEU A 98 -7.28 -2.81 -3.61
N PRO A 99 -8.38 -3.58 -3.57
CA PRO A 99 -8.55 -4.65 -2.61
C PRO A 99 -7.63 -5.82 -2.97
N MET A 100 -6.98 -6.37 -1.95
CA MET A 100 -6.06 -7.50 -2.08
C MET A 100 -6.48 -8.57 -1.08
N LYS A 101 -6.75 -9.80 -1.54
CA LYS A 101 -7.09 -10.89 -0.61
C LYS A 101 -5.94 -11.12 0.36
N ARG A 102 -6.25 -11.18 1.65
CA ARG A 102 -5.22 -11.31 2.71
C ARG A 102 -4.33 -12.53 2.48
N GLU A 103 -4.95 -13.67 2.15
CA GLU A 103 -4.24 -14.92 1.94
C GLU A 103 -3.28 -14.87 0.74
N GLU A 104 -3.66 -14.18 -0.33
CA GLU A 104 -2.79 -14.01 -1.51
C GLU A 104 -1.59 -13.11 -1.17
N VAL A 105 -1.81 -12.02 -0.44
CA VAL A 105 -0.74 -11.13 0.05
C VAL A 105 0.21 -11.89 0.97
N ILE A 106 -0.31 -12.62 1.95
CA ILE A 106 0.50 -13.40 2.90
C ILE A 106 1.30 -14.46 2.15
N LYS A 107 0.68 -15.21 1.23
CA LYS A 107 1.37 -16.23 0.42
C LYS A 107 2.51 -15.63 -0.41
N SER A 108 2.28 -14.49 -1.07
CA SER A 108 3.32 -13.77 -1.80
C SER A 108 4.47 -13.35 -0.90
N LEU A 109 4.19 -12.82 0.29
CA LEU A 109 5.22 -12.39 1.25
C LEU A 109 5.91 -13.55 1.96
N MET A 110 5.27 -14.71 2.11
CA MET A 110 5.95 -15.92 2.58
C MET A 110 6.96 -16.43 1.55
N THR A 111 6.70 -16.19 0.26
CA THR A 111 7.64 -16.54 -0.83
C THR A 111 8.76 -15.51 -0.93
N ASN A 112 8.46 -14.22 -0.69
CA ASN A 112 9.44 -13.14 -0.68
C ASN A 112 9.19 -12.18 0.49
N PRO A 113 9.74 -12.45 1.69
CA PRO A 113 9.54 -11.59 2.86
C PRO A 113 10.10 -10.17 2.69
N ALA A 114 11.10 -9.98 1.83
CA ALA A 114 11.63 -8.67 1.48
C ALA A 114 10.64 -7.79 0.68
N GLY A 115 9.49 -8.36 0.27
CA GLY A 115 8.36 -7.60 -0.26
C GLY A 115 7.69 -6.71 0.78
N ILE A 116 7.98 -6.86 2.08
CA ILE A 116 7.62 -5.87 3.11
C ILE A 116 8.71 -4.79 3.12
N ILE A 117 8.34 -3.60 2.66
CA ILE A 117 9.29 -2.55 2.31
C ILE A 117 9.56 -1.60 3.48
N GLY A 118 8.51 -1.29 4.25
CA GLY A 118 8.58 -0.33 5.33
C GLY A 118 7.23 0.25 5.65
N ASN A 119 7.20 1.52 6.06
CA ASN A 119 5.98 2.26 6.35
C ASN A 119 6.06 3.65 5.71
N VAL A 120 4.90 4.21 5.37
CA VAL A 120 4.81 5.65 5.07
C VAL A 120 5.03 6.46 6.36
N SER A 121 5.55 7.68 6.22
CA SER A 121 5.75 8.58 7.37
C SER A 121 4.42 8.98 8.03
N PRO A 122 4.43 9.40 9.31
CA PRO A 122 3.22 9.87 9.99
C PRO A 122 2.52 11.03 9.28
N ASP A 123 3.30 11.93 8.67
CA ASP A 123 2.75 13.04 7.88
C ASP A 123 1.99 12.52 6.65
N VAL A 124 2.60 11.58 5.90
CA VAL A 124 1.95 10.95 4.75
C VAL A 124 0.68 10.21 5.15
N ARG A 125 0.63 9.53 6.32
CA ARG A 125 -0.61 8.94 6.84
C ARG A 125 -1.72 9.99 7.01
N GLY A 126 -1.39 11.13 7.61
CA GLY A 126 -2.32 12.25 7.78
C GLY A 126 -2.82 12.80 6.44
N GLN A 127 -1.93 12.92 5.45
CA GLN A 127 -2.28 13.36 4.10
C GLN A 127 -3.19 12.35 3.39
N ILE A 128 -2.95 11.04 3.52
CA ILE A 128 -3.84 9.98 3.00
C ILE A 128 -5.23 10.13 3.62
N ALA A 129 -5.33 10.25 4.95
CA ALA A 129 -6.61 10.41 5.64
C ALA A 129 -7.36 11.67 5.17
N ALA A 130 -6.65 12.76 4.89
CA ALA A 130 -7.24 13.98 4.34
C ALA A 130 -7.72 13.80 2.89
N ALA A 131 -6.90 13.22 2.03
CA ALA A 131 -7.20 12.99 0.61
C ALA A 131 -8.43 12.08 0.41
N VAL A 132 -8.54 11.01 1.20
CA VAL A 132 -9.64 10.02 1.11
C VAL A 132 -11.01 10.65 1.35
N LYS A 133 -11.10 11.73 2.13
CA LYS A 133 -12.38 12.46 2.33
C LYS A 133 -12.95 12.94 0.98
N PHE A 134 -12.09 13.33 0.04
CA PHE A 134 -12.47 13.84 -1.27
C PHE A 134 -12.70 12.76 -2.34
N ALA A 135 -12.31 11.52 -2.09
CA ALA A 135 -12.36 10.42 -3.07
C ALA A 135 -13.80 9.96 -3.38
N LYS A 136 -14.48 10.56 -4.37
CA LYS A 136 -15.89 10.24 -4.69
C LYS A 136 -16.13 8.79 -5.17
N THR A 137 -15.06 8.11 -5.57
CA THR A 137 -15.00 6.74 -6.04
C THR A 137 -15.01 5.68 -4.92
N ILE A 138 -14.83 6.10 -3.66
CA ILE A 138 -14.82 5.22 -2.50
C ILE A 138 -16.13 5.43 -1.71
N ASP A 139 -16.81 4.35 -1.36
CA ASP A 139 -18.02 4.41 -0.53
C ASP A 139 -17.72 4.93 0.89
N LYS A 140 -18.76 5.44 1.55
CA LYS A 140 -18.64 6.12 2.84
C LYS A 140 -18.05 5.22 3.93
N ASP A 141 -18.40 3.93 3.94
CA ASP A 141 -17.98 3.01 4.99
C ASP A 141 -16.50 2.63 4.83
N LYS A 142 -16.06 2.38 3.59
CA LYS A 142 -14.62 2.21 3.29
C LYS A 142 -13.81 3.45 3.64
N LYS A 143 -14.29 4.65 3.31
CA LYS A 143 -13.62 5.90 3.70
C LYS A 143 -13.42 6.00 5.20
N ASN A 144 -14.49 5.78 5.97
CA ASN A 144 -14.44 5.89 7.42
C ASN A 144 -13.43 4.91 8.02
N ARG A 145 -13.39 3.67 7.52
CA ARG A 145 -12.41 2.66 7.94
C ARG A 145 -10.99 3.09 7.62
N ILE A 146 -10.71 3.50 6.39
CA ILE A 146 -9.39 3.97 5.96
C ILE A 146 -8.94 5.16 6.81
N ILE A 147 -9.81 6.15 7.00
CA ILE A 147 -9.51 7.34 7.81
C ILE A 147 -9.18 6.92 9.24
N ALA A 148 -10.00 6.08 9.88
CA ALA A 148 -9.75 5.60 11.23
C ALA A 148 -8.42 4.84 11.35
N ALA A 149 -8.09 3.98 10.37
CA ALA A 149 -6.85 3.21 10.35
C ALA A 149 -5.60 4.06 10.08
N MET A 150 -5.71 5.21 9.40
CA MET A 150 -4.58 6.09 9.12
C MET A 150 -4.26 7.07 10.25
N VAL A 151 -5.27 7.46 11.03
CA VAL A 151 -5.11 8.42 12.15
C VAL A 151 -4.94 7.76 13.52
N GLY A 152 -5.31 6.48 13.64
CA GLY A 152 -4.96 5.63 14.80
C GLY A 152 -3.51 5.18 14.73
#